data_AF-A0AAW7CJP4-F1
#
_entry.id   AF-A0AAW7CJP4-F1
#
_cell.length_a   1.000
_cell.length_b   1.000
_cell.length_c   1.000
_cell.angle_alpha   90.00
_cell.angle_beta   90.00
_cell.angle_gamma   90.00
#
_symmetry.space_group_name_H-M   'P 1'
#
loop_
_entity.id
_entity.type
_entity.pdbx_description
1 polymer ?
#
loop_
_entity_poly.entity_id
_entity_poly.type
_entity_poly.pdbx_seq_one_letter_code
_entity_poly.pdbx_strand_id
1 'polypeptide(L)'
;MKWRKWLGDYGLFCVTMLVLIAGWQWVIQKGVIPSFILPSPTQIYASFIENHRQLINVHLPATVEEVGIGFLLSVAGGVMIGVIMYVSKTAEKIFYPFLVIS
;
A
#
# COMPACT_ATOMS: atom_id res chain seq x y z
N MET A 1 28.79 7.85 -19.66
CA MET A 1 29.16 8.90 -18.67
C MET A 1 27.95 9.58 -17.98
N LYS A 2 26.78 8.93 -17.84
CA LYS A 2 25.57 9.51 -17.21
C LYS A 2 25.42 9.23 -15.69
N TRP A 3 26.10 8.21 -15.16
CA TRP A 3 25.98 7.75 -13.78
C TRP A 3 26.53 8.73 -12.73
N ARG A 4 27.59 9.48 -13.08
CA ARG A 4 28.16 10.52 -12.20
C ARG A 4 27.25 11.74 -12.00
N LYS A 5 26.41 12.08 -12.99
CA LYS A 5 25.43 13.17 -12.85
C LYS A 5 24.29 12.76 -11.93
N TRP A 6 23.78 11.53 -12.11
CA TRP A 6 22.74 10.96 -11.23
C TRP A 6 23.19 10.87 -9.76
N LEU A 7 24.42 10.41 -9.50
CA LEU A 7 24.98 10.41 -8.14
C LEU A 7 25.17 11.82 -7.55
N GLY A 8 25.40 12.83 -8.39
CA GLY A 8 25.47 14.23 -7.96
C GLY A 8 24.11 14.82 -7.61
N ASP A 9 23.09 14.53 -8.41
CA ASP A 9 21.74 15.08 -8.26
C ASP A 9 20.95 14.39 -7.14
N TYR A 10 21.11 13.06 -6.96
CA TYR A 10 20.42 12.28 -5.93
C TYR A 10 21.29 11.98 -4.69
N GLY A 11 22.60 12.27 -4.75
CA GLY A 11 23.52 11.98 -3.65
C GLY A 11 23.13 12.68 -2.35
N LEU A 12 22.72 13.96 -2.44
CA LEU A 12 22.28 14.72 -1.27
C LEU A 12 21.03 14.09 -0.64
N PHE A 13 20.09 13.61 -1.47
CA PHE A 13 18.87 12.94 -1.00
C PHE A 13 19.21 11.64 -0.27
N CYS A 14 20.06 10.78 -0.86
CA CYS A 14 20.48 9.53 -0.23
C CYS A 14 21.22 9.76 1.09
N VAL A 15 22.12 10.75 1.16
CA VAL A 15 22.82 11.10 2.40
C VAL A 15 21.85 11.60 3.46
N THR A 16 20.92 12.47 3.11
CA THR A 16 19.89 12.97 4.04
C THR A 16 19.05 11.83 4.59
N MET A 17 18.60 10.91 3.73
CA MET A 17 17.83 9.73 4.13
C MET A 17 18.63 8.84 5.09
N LEU A 18 19.91 8.58 4.79
CA LEU A 18 20.79 7.80 5.66
C LEU A 18 20.97 8.44 7.04
N VAL A 19 21.17 9.76 7.08
CA VAL A 19 21.30 10.51 8.35
C VAL A 19 20.00 10.44 9.16
N LEU A 20 18.84 10.56 8.52
CA LEU A 20 17.54 10.44 9.19
C LEU A 20 17.34 9.04 9.78
N ILE A 21 17.61 7.98 9.00
CA ILE A 21 17.47 6.60 9.47
C ILE A 21 18.45 6.31 10.62
N ALA A 22 19.70 6.77 10.51
CA ALA A 22 20.69 6.61 11.56
C ALA A 22 20.33 7.37 12.84
N GLY A 23 19.85 8.61 12.71
CA GLY A 23 19.36 9.41 13.84
C GLY A 23 18.16 8.74 14.53
N TRP A 24 17.21 8.23 13.74
CA TRP A 24 16.05 7.49 14.25
C TRP A 24 16.47 6.23 15.04
N GLN A 25 17.35 5.41 14.46
CA GLN A 25 17.92 4.23 15.11
C GLN A 25 18.59 4.60 16.44
N TRP A 26 19.39 5.67 16.46
CA TRP A 26 20.12 6.12 17.63
C TRP A 26 19.20 6.60 18.76
N VAL A 27 18.16 7.37 18.45
CA VAL A 27 17.16 7.85 19.42
C VAL A 27 16.46 6.70 20.14
N ILE A 28 16.08 5.65 19.40
CA ILE A 28 15.44 4.47 19.99
C ILE A 28 16.42 3.66 20.82
N GLN A 29 17.65 3.43 20.33
CA GLN A 29 18.68 2.69 21.08
C GLN A 29 19.10 3.39 22.38
N LYS A 30 19.05 4.72 22.42
CA LYS A 30 19.32 5.52 23.62
C LYS A 30 18.16 5.52 24.62
N GLY A 31 17.03 4.90 24.30
CA GLY A 31 15.86 4.81 25.19
C GLY A 31 15.08 6.10 25.32
N VAL A 32 15.31 7.08 24.44
CA VAL A 32 14.54 8.35 24.42
C VAL A 32 13.09 8.08 24.04
N ILE A 33 12.87 7.12 23.13
CA ILE A 33 11.54 6.63 22.73
C ILE A 33 11.51 5.11 23.02
N PRO A 34 10.51 4.62 23.77
CA PRO A 34 10.34 3.19 24.00
C PRO A 34 10.15 2.42 22.69
N SER A 35 10.87 1.31 22.52
CA SER A 35 10.80 0.49 21.30
C SER A 35 9.44 -0.19 21.07
N PHE A 36 8.58 -0.23 22.09
CA PHE A 36 7.21 -0.75 21.95
C PHE A 36 6.30 0.25 21.20
N ILE A 37 6.57 1.56 21.30
CA ILE A 37 5.80 2.60 20.59
C ILE A 37 6.34 2.74 19.17
N LEU A 38 7.67 2.76 19.03
CA LEU A 38 8.34 2.92 17.76
C LEU A 38 9.50 1.93 17.67
N PRO A 39 9.36 0.83 16.89
CA PRO A 39 10.46 -0.11 16.71
C PRO A 39 11.59 0.55 15.93
N SER A 40 12.83 0.18 16.27
CA SER A 40 14.00 0.66 15.53
C SER A 40 14.02 0.07 14.11
N PRO A 41 14.59 0.79 13.12
CA PRO A 41 14.78 0.26 11.77
C PRO A 41 15.36 -1.17 11.73
N THR A 42 16.33 -1.48 12.59
CA THR A 42 16.90 -2.83 12.69
C THR A 42 15.89 -3.86 13.21
N GLN A 43 15.05 -3.50 14.18
CA GLN A 43 13.99 -4.38 14.68
C GLN A 43 12.93 -4.64 13.62
N ILE A 44 12.55 -3.62 12.84
CA ILE A 44 11.63 -3.78 11.71
C ILE A 44 12.19 -4.80 10.71
N TYR A 45 13.46 -4.68 10.35
CA TYR A 45 14.12 -5.60 9.44
C TYR A 45 14.23 -7.02 10.00
N ALA A 46 14.58 -7.15 11.29
CA ALA A 46 14.65 -8.45 11.97
C ALA A 46 13.29 -9.13 12.00
N SER A 47 12.23 -8.43 12.43
CA SER A 47 10.87 -8.97 12.45
C SER A 47 10.36 -9.32 11.05
N PHE A 48 10.77 -8.57 10.02
CA PHE A 48 10.47 -8.92 8.63
C PHE A 48 11.15 -10.23 8.22
N ILE A 49 12.44 -10.42 8.50
CA ILE A 49 13.15 -11.67 8.19
C ILE A 49 12.64 -12.84 9.02
N GLU A 50 12.29 -12.66 10.29
CA GLU A 50 11.79 -13.76 11.11
C GLU A 50 10.41 -14.23 10.63
N ASN A 51 9.55 -13.28 10.26
CA ASN A 51 8.16 -13.57 9.88
C ASN A 51 7.93 -13.58 8.36
N HIS A 52 8.97 -13.42 7.53
CA HIS A 52 8.85 -13.30 6.08
C HIS A 52 8.04 -14.43 5.47
N ARG A 53 8.24 -15.67 5.94
CA ARG A 53 7.57 -16.85 5.42
C ARG A 53 6.07 -16.80 5.68
N GLN A 54 5.65 -16.28 6.83
CA GLN A 54 4.23 -16.15 7.15
C GLN A 54 3.61 -14.91 6.49
N LEU A 55 4.30 -13.77 6.51
CA LEU A 55 3.84 -12.54 5.85
C LEU A 55 3.67 -12.75 4.33
N ILE A 56 4.68 -13.31 3.67
CA ILE A 56 4.73 -13.39 2.20
C ILE A 56 3.95 -14.60 1.68
N ASN A 57 3.99 -15.75 2.36
CA ASN A 57 3.33 -16.95 1.83
C ASN A 57 1.91 -17.16 2.35
N VAL A 58 1.53 -16.53 3.47
CA VAL A 58 0.19 -16.72 4.06
C VAL A 58 -0.63 -15.46 3.96
N HIS A 59 -0.14 -14.35 4.50
CA HIS A 59 -0.94 -13.13 4.59
C HIS A 59 -1.04 -12.39 3.25
N LEU A 60 0.06 -12.24 2.52
CA LEU A 60 0.07 -11.53 1.25
C LEU A 60 -0.85 -12.20 0.20
N PRO A 61 -0.79 -13.53 -0.04
CA PRO A 61 -1.64 -14.17 -1.03
C PRO A 61 -3.11 -14.15 -0.61
N ALA A 62 -3.40 -14.35 0.68
CA ALA A 62 -4.76 -14.27 1.20
C ALA A 62 -5.39 -12.88 0.98
N THR A 63 -4.67 -11.79 1.29
CA THR A 63 -5.17 -10.43 1.05
C THR A 63 -5.33 -10.14 -0.43
N VAL A 64 -4.41 -10.60 -1.28
CA VAL A 64 -4.52 -10.45 -2.74
C VAL A 64 -5.72 -11.21 -3.28
N GLU A 65 -6.00 -12.41 -2.77
CA GLU A 65 -7.16 -13.21 -3.13
C GLU A 65 -8.46 -12.54 -2.69
N GLU A 66 -8.55 -12.07 -1.43
CA GLU A 66 -9.72 -11.34 -0.93
C GLU A 66 -10.02 -10.09 -1.78
N VAL A 67 -9.01 -9.28 -2.05
CA VAL A 67 -9.14 -8.07 -2.90
C VAL A 67 -9.50 -8.46 -4.33
N GLY A 68 -8.88 -9.51 -4.88
CA GLY A 68 -9.14 -9.99 -6.22
C GLY A 68 -10.58 -10.48 -6.41
N ILE A 69 -11.08 -11.29 -5.49
CA ILE A 69 -12.47 -11.77 -5.49
C ILE A 69 -13.43 -10.60 -5.33
N GLY A 70 -13.20 -9.71 -4.35
CA GLY A 70 -14.03 -8.52 -4.14
C GLY A 70 -14.08 -7.61 -5.36
N PHE A 71 -12.95 -7.42 -6.03
CA PHE A 71 -12.87 -6.65 -7.27
C PHE A 71 -13.64 -7.32 -8.41
N LEU A 72 -13.48 -8.62 -8.62
CA LEU A 72 -14.20 -9.36 -9.66
C LEU A 72 -15.71 -9.32 -9.44
N LEU A 73 -16.17 -9.48 -8.20
CA LEU A 73 -17.58 -9.36 -7.85
C LEU A 73 -18.11 -7.93 -8.08
N SER A 74 -17.32 -6.91 -7.72
CA SER A 74 -17.69 -5.51 -7.97
C SER A 74 -17.79 -5.20 -9.46
N VAL A 75 -16.83 -5.65 -10.27
CA VAL A 75 -16.86 -5.47 -11.73
C VAL A 75 -18.04 -6.20 -12.34
N ALA A 76 -18.26 -7.47 -11.98
CA ALA A 76 -19.37 -8.25 -12.51
C ALA A 76 -20.73 -7.61 -12.15
N GLY A 77 -20.90 -7.18 -10.91
CA GLY A 77 -22.11 -6.48 -10.45
C GLY A 77 -22.30 -5.14 -11.16
N GLY A 78 -21.26 -4.32 -11.25
CA GLY A 78 -21.31 -3.02 -11.92
C GLY A 78 -21.66 -3.14 -13.41
N VAL A 79 -21.03 -4.09 -14.11
CA VAL A 79 -21.32 -4.38 -15.52
C VAL A 79 -22.77 -4.87 -15.68
N MET A 80 -23.24 -5.78 -14.82
CA MET A 80 -24.61 -6.28 -14.87
C MET A 80 -25.63 -5.15 -14.69
N ILE A 81 -25.42 -4.26 -13.71
CA ILE A 81 -26.26 -3.07 -13.49
C ILE A 81 -26.24 -2.17 -14.73
N GLY A 82 -25.07 -1.92 -15.31
CA GLY A 82 -24.93 -1.13 -16.53
C GLY A 82 -25.70 -1.71 -17.73
N VAL A 83 -25.65 -3.05 -17.92
CA VAL A 83 -26.41 -3.74 -18.96
C VAL A 83 -27.92 -3.65 -18.70
N ILE A 84 -28.36 -3.82 -17.45
CA ILE A 84 -29.78 -3.70 -17.08
C ILE A 84 -30.29 -2.28 -17.37
N MET A 85 -29.50 -1.26 -17.06
CA MET A 85 -29.83 0.13 -17.39
C MET A 85 -29.91 0.37 -18.89
N TYR A 86 -29.02 -0.25 -19.68
CA TYR A 86 -29.05 -0.14 -21.15
C TYR A 86 -30.33 -0.75 -21.75
N VAL A 87 -30.75 -1.92 -21.27
CA VAL A 87 -31.91 -2.64 -21.82
C VAL A 87 -33.24 -2.09 -21.30
N SER A 88 -33.29 -1.56 -20.08
CA SER A 88 -34.55 -1.14 -19.42
C SER A 88 -34.57 0.35 -19.10
N LYS A 89 -35.49 1.07 -19.74
CA LYS A 89 -35.79 2.50 -19.47
C LYS A 89 -36.28 2.77 -18.04
N THR A 90 -36.89 1.78 -17.39
CA THR A 90 -37.33 1.91 -16.00
C THR A 90 -36.13 1.83 -15.05
N ALA A 91 -35.22 0.87 -15.27
CA ALA A 91 -34.02 0.73 -14.45
C ALA A 91 -33.07 1.93 -14.62
N GLU A 92 -32.91 2.41 -15.86
CA GLU A 92 -32.15 3.64 -16.15
C GLU A 92 -32.61 4.81 -15.27
N LYS A 93 -33.91 5.12 -15.24
CA LYS A 93 -34.46 6.23 -14.45
C LYS A 93 -34.26 6.06 -12.93
N ILE A 94 -34.22 4.83 -12.43
CA ILE A 94 -34.04 4.55 -11.00
C ILE A 94 -32.58 4.72 -10.59
N PHE A 95 -31.64 4.15 -11.35
CA PHE A 95 -30.22 4.11 -10.97
C PHE A 95 -29.42 5.34 -11.40
N TYR A 96 -29.81 6.02 -12.48
CA TYR A 96 -29.08 7.16 -13.03
C TYR A 96 -28.87 8.32 -12.03
N PRO A 97 -29.85 8.72 -11.20
CA PRO A 97 -29.63 9.75 -10.18
C PRO A 97 -28.56 9.37 -9.15
N PHE A 98 -28.55 8.12 -8.67
CA PHE A 98 -27.57 7.66 -7.68
C PHE A 98 -26.14 7.63 -8.22
N LEU A 99 -25.97 7.44 -9.52
CA LEU A 99 -24.65 7.41 -10.18
C LEU A 99 -24.11 8.81 -10.53
N VAL A 100 -24.98 9.81 -10.71
CA VAL A 100 -24.57 11.17 -11.09
C VAL A 100 -24.38 12.09 -9.88
N ILE A 101 -25.01 11.76 -8.74
CA ILE A 101 -24.96 12.58 -7.52
C ILE A 101 -23.69 12.29 -6.68
N SER A 102 -22.90 11.27 -7.03
CA SER A 102 -21.63 10.93 -6.38
C SER A 102 -20.45 11.79 -6.85
#